data_AF-A0A2G6G4X9-F1
#
_entry.id   AF-A0A2G6G4X9-F1
#
_cell.length_a   1.000
_cell.length_b   1.000
_cell.length_c   1.000
_cell.angle_alpha   90.00
_cell.angle_beta   90.00
_cell.angle_gamma   90.00
#
_symmetry.space_group_name_H-M   'P 1'
#
loop_
_entity.id
_entity.type
_entity.pdbx_description
1 polymer ?
#
loop_
_entity_poly.entity_id
_entity_poly.type
_entity_poly.pdbx_seq_one_letter_code
_entity_poly.pdbx_strand_id
1 'polypeptide(L)'
;MTGIFQKRAAGLISLMVGIFFLLPGENRTYGRTFTQSARRGNLPVETIEPATMPDLVVTRQDLGRGRVLEIRHNLPEPLDRKLPEVAKVVRRCYAFVEGATGRDIDGGILLYILHYAQRPRAYRFQVEVPDDAPWNEIRVTFLETGESLLGEGGSRHLNTFLYDTLPHELGHDVLASRPTLRHDGHGQPPRGTRWFIEGTCEVLAKGFAHAENPTAWRRALARRRIQTLHRRPWQADLVFSWSPDNAPSAQDESDLYGWSYALVKNWTERYPLPDLLALMEERGGGVGGRDLELLLRETTGLELEQLLEQALGAVGTGPLSLRLAP
;
A
#
# COMPACT_ATOMS: atom_id res chain seq x y z
N MET A 1 5.70 34.65 -36.76
CA MET A 1 6.53 33.45 -36.54
C MET A 1 7.06 33.49 -35.12
N THR A 2 6.68 32.47 -34.35
CA THR A 2 7.36 31.87 -33.19
C THR A 2 7.92 32.79 -32.10
N GLY A 3 7.11 32.97 -31.05
CA GLY A 3 7.51 33.36 -29.71
C GLY A 3 7.08 32.31 -28.68
N ILE A 4 8.06 31.50 -28.27
CA ILE A 4 8.31 30.87 -26.95
C ILE A 4 7.16 30.88 -25.93
N PHE A 5 6.74 29.69 -25.49
CA PHE A 5 6.41 29.44 -24.08
C PHE A 5 6.96 28.08 -23.64
N GLN A 6 7.98 28.14 -22.78
CA GLN A 6 8.50 27.02 -22.01
C GLN A 6 7.39 26.49 -21.07
N LYS A 7 6.98 25.23 -21.25
CA LYS A 7 6.34 24.47 -20.18
C LYS A 7 7.39 23.58 -19.54
N ARG A 8 7.78 23.95 -18.31
CA ARG A 8 8.53 23.11 -17.38
C ARG A 8 7.75 21.81 -17.18
N ALA A 9 8.26 20.70 -17.71
CA ALA A 9 7.77 19.37 -17.40
C ALA A 9 8.26 19.02 -15.98
N ALA A 10 7.36 19.08 -15.01
CA ALA A 10 7.61 18.56 -13.67
C ALA A 10 7.82 17.05 -13.77
N GLY A 11 9.01 16.59 -13.37
CA GLY A 11 9.37 15.18 -13.35
C GLY A 11 8.49 14.41 -12.39
N LEU A 12 7.75 13.43 -12.91
CA LEU A 12 7.00 12.46 -12.11
C LEU A 12 7.78 11.13 -12.15
N ILE A 13 8.38 10.78 -11.01
CA ILE A 13 8.91 9.44 -10.76
C ILE A 13 7.70 8.53 -10.56
N SER A 14 7.38 7.71 -11.56
CA SER A 14 6.38 6.67 -11.47
C SER A 14 6.95 5.54 -10.62
N LEU A 15 6.42 5.35 -9.42
CA LEU A 15 6.66 4.16 -8.62
C LEU A 15 5.64 3.13 -9.11
N MET A 16 6.02 2.29 -10.08
CA MET A 16 5.26 1.07 -10.36
C MET A 16 5.40 0.17 -9.14
N VAL A 17 4.39 0.22 -8.27
CA VAL A 17 4.16 -0.79 -7.25
C VAL A 17 3.40 -1.89 -8.00
N GLY A 18 4.11 -2.94 -8.42
CA GLY A 18 3.43 -4.14 -8.86
C GLY A 18 2.82 -4.80 -7.64
N ILE A 19 1.51 -4.61 -7.42
CA ILE A 19 0.71 -5.46 -6.54
C ILE A 19 0.43 -6.72 -7.34
N PHE A 20 0.89 -7.88 -6.86
CA PHE A 20 0.61 -9.18 -7.47
C PHE A 20 0.08 -10.12 -6.40
N PHE A 21 -1.16 -10.56 -6.59
CA PHE A 21 -1.82 -11.58 -5.78
C PHE A 21 -1.22 -12.97 -6.08
N LEU A 22 -0.98 -13.78 -5.04
CA LEU A 22 -0.64 -15.20 -5.18
C LEU A 22 -1.94 -16.01 -5.38
N LEU A 23 -2.02 -16.77 -6.47
CA LEU A 23 -2.96 -17.89 -6.61
C LEU A 23 -2.24 -19.18 -6.21
N PRO A 24 -2.86 -20.10 -5.45
CA PRO A 24 -2.20 -21.31 -4.98
C PRO A 24 -2.10 -22.40 -6.06
N GLY A 25 -0.99 -23.15 -6.04
CA GLY A 25 -0.83 -24.42 -6.74
C GLY A 25 0.12 -24.39 -7.93
N GLU A 26 1.42 -24.50 -7.66
CA GLU A 26 2.47 -25.18 -8.47
C GLU A 26 3.84 -24.81 -7.86
N ASN A 27 4.71 -25.81 -7.65
CA ASN A 27 6.11 -25.59 -7.23
C ASN A 27 6.78 -24.59 -8.19
N ARG A 28 7.06 -23.36 -7.74
CA ARG A 28 7.63 -22.32 -8.57
C ARG A 28 8.74 -21.61 -7.78
N THR A 29 9.96 -21.64 -8.31
CA THR A 29 11.01 -20.72 -7.88
C THR A 29 10.53 -19.29 -8.14
N TYR A 30 10.05 -18.59 -7.11
CA TYR A 30 9.55 -17.22 -7.23
C TYR A 30 10.72 -16.22 -7.27
N GLY A 31 11.27 -15.98 -8.46
CA GLY A 31 12.08 -14.79 -8.72
C GLY A 31 11.19 -13.57 -8.84
N ARG A 32 10.91 -12.85 -7.74
CA ARG A 32 10.20 -11.56 -7.83
C ARG A 32 11.12 -10.53 -8.47
N THR A 33 10.86 -10.16 -9.72
CA THR A 33 11.56 -9.09 -10.45
C THR A 33 10.83 -7.76 -10.27
N PHE A 34 11.38 -6.86 -9.45
CA PHE A 34 10.89 -5.47 -9.38
C PHE A 34 11.63 -4.62 -10.41
N THR A 35 10.93 -4.11 -11.42
CA THR A 35 11.52 -3.22 -12.43
C THR A 35 11.06 -1.79 -12.23
N GLN A 36 11.97 -0.90 -11.83
CA GLN A 36 11.74 0.54 -11.97
C GLN A 36 12.36 1.00 -13.29
N SER A 37 11.56 1.34 -14.29
CA SER A 37 12.03 1.96 -15.54
C SER A 37 11.62 3.43 -15.58
N ALA A 38 12.55 4.34 -15.85
CA ALA A 38 12.18 5.72 -16.12
C ALA A 38 11.52 5.78 -17.50
N ARG A 39 10.26 6.24 -17.57
CA ARG A 39 9.63 6.55 -18.86
C ARG A 39 10.35 7.74 -19.50
N ARG A 40 11.21 7.43 -20.47
CA ARG A 40 11.97 8.25 -21.44
C ARG A 40 13.48 8.09 -21.26
N GLY A 41 14.04 7.18 -22.07
CA GLY A 41 15.47 6.94 -22.20
C GLY A 41 15.82 5.50 -21.82
N ASN A 42 16.65 4.85 -22.63
CA ASN A 42 17.29 3.56 -22.31
C ASN A 42 18.26 3.77 -21.13
N LEU A 43 17.73 4.01 -19.92
CA LEU A 43 18.56 3.98 -18.73
C LEU A 43 19.04 2.53 -18.56
N PRO A 44 20.34 2.31 -18.34
CA PRO A 44 20.84 0.98 -18.02
C PRO A 44 20.10 0.47 -16.78
N VAL A 45 19.47 -0.70 -16.91
CA VAL A 45 18.79 -1.37 -15.80
C VAL A 45 19.83 -2.19 -15.07
N GLU A 46 20.10 -1.83 -13.82
CA GLU A 46 21.00 -2.58 -12.95
C GLU A 46 20.28 -3.79 -12.36
N THR A 47 20.88 -4.98 -12.42
CA THR A 47 20.31 -6.17 -11.75
C THR A 47 20.92 -6.28 -10.36
N ILE A 48 20.05 -6.37 -9.35
CA ILE A 48 20.40 -6.44 -7.94
C ILE A 48 19.96 -7.83 -7.44
N GLU A 49 20.96 -8.66 -7.16
CA GLU A 49 20.80 -10.02 -6.66
C GLU A 49 21.41 -10.09 -5.26
N PRO A 50 20.62 -10.05 -4.18
CA PRO A 50 21.16 -10.06 -2.82
C PRO A 50 22.01 -11.30 -2.52
N ALA A 51 21.75 -12.43 -3.20
CA ALA A 51 22.50 -13.66 -3.04
C ALA A 51 23.98 -13.53 -3.44
N THR A 52 24.32 -12.56 -4.29
CA THR A 52 25.69 -12.32 -4.78
C THR A 52 26.35 -11.10 -4.13
N MET A 53 25.65 -10.39 -3.23
CA MET A 53 26.19 -9.21 -2.54
C MET A 53 27.10 -9.65 -1.37
N PRO A 54 28.41 -9.32 -1.39
CA PRO A 54 29.37 -9.84 -0.41
C PRO A 54 29.19 -9.25 1.01
N ASP A 55 28.63 -8.05 1.12
CA ASP A 55 28.55 -7.30 2.39
C ASP A 55 27.12 -7.29 2.98
N LEU A 56 26.29 -8.26 2.61
CA LEU A 56 24.92 -8.32 3.09
C LEU A 56 24.85 -8.98 4.48
N VAL A 57 24.58 -8.16 5.49
CA VAL A 57 24.33 -8.58 6.87
C VAL A 57 22.85 -8.91 7.03
N VAL A 58 22.56 -9.96 7.82
CA VAL A 58 21.21 -10.37 8.17
C VAL A 58 20.97 -10.08 9.65
N THR A 59 19.97 -9.26 9.95
CA THR A 59 19.49 -9.03 11.31
C THR A 59 18.03 -9.47 11.42
N ARG A 60 17.68 -10.06 12.57
CA ARG A 60 16.32 -10.52 12.85
C ARG A 60 15.79 -9.81 14.09
N GLN A 61 14.56 -9.35 13.99
CA GLN A 61 13.88 -8.60 15.04
C GLN A 61 12.55 -9.28 15.31
N ASP A 62 12.27 -9.56 16.58
CA ASP A 62 10.98 -10.11 17.00
C ASP A 62 9.88 -9.04 16.85
N LEU A 63 8.81 -9.41 16.17
CA LEU A 63 7.61 -8.58 16.01
C LEU A 63 6.47 -8.99 16.98
N GLY A 64 6.71 -10.00 17.82
CA GLY A 64 5.73 -10.62 18.70
C GLY A 64 4.86 -11.65 17.98
N ARG A 65 4.21 -12.53 18.76
CA ARG A 65 3.32 -13.59 18.25
C ARG A 65 4.00 -14.54 17.24
N GLY A 66 5.31 -14.79 17.42
CA GLY A 66 6.09 -15.66 16.53
C GLY A 66 6.48 -15.04 15.18
N ARG A 67 6.16 -13.76 14.96
CA ARG A 67 6.49 -13.03 13.72
C ARG A 67 7.90 -12.47 13.75
N VAL A 68 8.56 -12.44 12.60
CA VAL A 68 9.92 -11.95 12.44
C VAL A 68 9.99 -10.85 11.40
N LEU A 69 10.72 -9.78 11.71
CA LEU A 69 11.27 -8.86 10.71
C LEU A 69 12.72 -9.31 10.44
N GLU A 70 12.96 -9.85 9.27
CA GLU A 70 14.30 -10.11 8.76
C GLU A 70 14.75 -8.92 7.92
N ILE A 71 15.81 -8.24 8.35
CA ILE A 71 16.41 -7.14 7.61
C ILE A 71 17.72 -7.63 7.00
N ARG A 72 17.82 -7.55 5.68
CA ARG A 72 19.06 -7.81 4.95
C ARG A 72 19.65 -6.50 4.44
N HIS A 73 20.88 -6.16 4.82
CA HIS A 73 21.41 -4.83 4.62
C HIS A 73 22.94 -4.78 4.50
N ASN A 74 23.46 -3.73 3.88
CA ASN A 74 24.89 -3.38 3.82
C ASN A 74 25.16 -2.01 4.48
N LEU A 75 24.36 -1.67 5.50
CA LEU A 75 24.46 -0.41 6.24
C LEU A 75 25.80 -0.28 6.98
N PRO A 76 26.37 0.95 7.07
CA PRO A 76 27.47 1.22 7.97
C PRO A 76 27.03 1.21 9.43
N GLU A 77 27.99 0.98 10.32
CA GLU A 77 27.82 0.76 11.77
C GLU A 77 26.91 1.77 12.51
N PRO A 78 26.97 3.09 12.23
CA PRO A 78 26.06 4.05 12.89
C PRO A 78 24.59 3.91 12.48
N LEU A 79 24.32 3.38 11.28
CA LEU A 79 22.97 3.17 10.77
C LEU A 79 22.45 1.79 11.16
N ASP A 80 23.31 0.76 11.17
CA ASP A 80 22.99 -0.59 11.63
C ASP A 80 22.43 -0.59 13.07
N ARG A 81 23.06 0.16 13.98
CA ARG A 81 22.58 0.33 15.37
C ARG A 81 21.16 0.90 15.49
N LYS A 82 20.60 1.48 14.42
CA LYS A 82 19.24 2.07 14.39
C LYS A 82 18.18 1.10 13.85
N LEU A 83 18.54 -0.10 13.39
CA LEU A 83 17.57 -1.11 12.93
C LEU A 83 16.52 -1.51 14.00
N PRO A 84 16.83 -1.56 15.31
CA PRO A 84 15.81 -1.76 16.33
C PRO A 84 14.70 -0.69 16.33
N GLU A 85 15.00 0.55 15.93
CA GLU A 85 13.99 1.61 15.81
C GLU A 85 13.07 1.37 14.60
N VAL A 86 13.60 0.83 13.50
CA VAL A 86 12.80 0.40 12.35
C VAL A 86 11.82 -0.70 12.78
N ALA A 87 12.31 -1.69 13.53
CA ALA A 87 11.46 -2.76 14.07
C ALA A 87 10.36 -2.24 15.01
N LYS A 88 10.63 -1.20 15.80
CA LYS A 88 9.60 -0.55 16.63
C LYS A 88 8.48 0.05 15.79
N VAL A 89 8.81 0.70 14.67
CA VAL A 89 7.79 1.25 13.74
C VAL A 89 6.97 0.12 13.12
N VAL A 90 7.63 -0.95 12.67
CA VAL A 90 6.94 -2.14 12.13
C VAL A 90 5.98 -2.74 13.16
N ARG A 91 6.40 -2.94 14.41
CA ARG A 91 5.52 -3.45 15.48
C ARG A 91 4.29 -2.56 15.73
N ARG A 92 4.48 -1.22 15.72
CA ARG A 92 3.35 -0.28 15.83
C ARG A 92 2.43 -0.34 14.62
N CYS A 93 2.96 -0.62 13.43
CA CYS A 93 2.17 -0.82 12.22
C CYS A 93 1.26 -2.05 12.35
N TYR A 94 1.80 -3.21 12.77
CA TYR A 94 1.00 -4.39 13.07
C TYR A 94 -0.08 -4.07 14.12
N ALA A 95 0.31 -3.54 15.28
CA ALA A 95 -0.63 -3.21 16.35
C ALA A 95 -1.74 -2.24 15.90
N PHE A 96 -1.41 -1.27 15.04
CA PHE A 96 -2.38 -0.34 14.48
C PHE A 96 -3.37 -1.04 13.55
N VAL A 97 -2.87 -1.85 12.60
CA VAL A 97 -3.75 -2.53 11.62
C VAL A 97 -4.61 -3.57 12.32
N GLU A 98 -4.04 -4.36 13.23
CA GLU A 98 -4.78 -5.35 14.01
C GLU A 98 -5.86 -4.68 14.88
N GLY A 99 -5.52 -3.58 15.55
CA GLY A 99 -6.49 -2.81 16.35
C GLY A 99 -7.58 -2.12 15.51
N ALA A 100 -7.24 -1.61 14.32
CA ALA A 100 -8.19 -0.94 13.43
C ALA A 100 -9.12 -1.92 12.69
N THR A 101 -8.74 -3.19 12.59
CA THR A 101 -9.52 -4.21 11.89
C THR A 101 -10.14 -5.24 12.82
N GLY A 102 -9.67 -5.33 14.07
CA GLY A 102 -10.05 -6.37 15.02
C GLY A 102 -9.59 -7.77 14.59
N ARG A 103 -8.55 -7.86 13.76
CA ARG A 103 -8.09 -9.12 13.16
C ARG A 103 -6.58 -9.24 13.30
N ASP A 104 -6.15 -10.46 13.56
CA ASP A 104 -4.74 -10.78 13.72
C ASP A 104 -4.10 -10.99 12.35
N ILE A 105 -2.83 -10.59 12.23
CA ILE A 105 -2.03 -10.83 11.03
C ILE A 105 -0.90 -11.79 11.39
N ASP A 106 -0.93 -12.95 10.76
CA ASP A 106 0.15 -13.94 10.82
C ASP A 106 1.23 -13.60 9.79
N GLY A 107 2.46 -14.07 10.00
CA GLY A 107 3.57 -13.85 9.06
C GLY A 107 4.40 -12.59 9.33
N GLY A 108 5.63 -12.64 8.84
CA GLY A 108 6.68 -11.65 9.04
C GLY A 108 6.98 -10.83 7.79
N ILE A 109 8.06 -10.06 7.87
CA ILE A 109 8.52 -9.18 6.78
C ILE A 109 9.98 -9.49 6.47
N LEU A 110 10.29 -9.61 5.18
CA LEU A 110 11.65 -9.61 4.67
C LEU A 110 11.96 -8.23 4.04
N LEU A 111 12.80 -7.45 4.69
CA LEU A 111 13.16 -6.09 4.28
C LEU A 111 14.62 -6.00 3.86
N TYR A 112 14.86 -5.60 2.62
CA TYR A 112 16.18 -5.25 2.12
C TYR A 112 16.42 -3.74 2.29
N ILE A 113 17.42 -3.35 3.06
CA ILE A 113 17.85 -1.95 3.17
C ILE A 113 19.25 -1.82 2.57
N LEU A 114 19.31 -1.40 1.31
CA LEU A 114 20.56 -1.36 0.56
C LEU A 114 21.10 0.07 0.48
N HIS A 115 22.28 0.27 1.06
CA HIS A 115 23.04 1.51 1.05
C HIS A 115 23.93 1.60 -0.18
N TYR A 116 23.80 2.71 -0.92
CA TYR A 116 24.59 3.02 -2.11
C TYR A 116 25.13 4.45 -2.02
N ALA A 117 26.28 4.69 -2.66
CA ALA A 117 26.77 6.06 -2.86
C ALA A 117 25.78 6.92 -3.64
N GLN A 118 25.14 6.32 -4.65
CA GLN A 118 24.05 6.91 -5.42
C GLN A 118 23.03 5.82 -5.74
N ARG A 119 21.74 6.10 -5.57
CA ARG A 119 20.69 5.11 -5.82
C ARG A 119 20.60 4.76 -7.31
N PRO A 120 20.39 3.48 -7.65
CA PRO A 120 20.04 3.07 -9.01
C PRO A 120 18.82 3.83 -9.53
N ARG A 121 18.93 4.42 -10.72
CA ARG A 121 17.80 5.13 -11.37
C ARG A 121 16.81 4.16 -12.01
N ALA A 122 17.30 2.99 -12.42
CA ALA A 122 16.51 1.88 -12.93
C ALA A 122 17.15 0.58 -12.45
N TYR A 123 16.36 -0.32 -11.88
CA TYR A 123 16.86 -1.57 -11.34
C TYR A 123 15.88 -2.72 -11.57
N ARG A 124 16.44 -3.93 -11.58
CA ARG A 124 15.77 -5.22 -11.47
C ARG A 124 16.22 -5.86 -10.17
N PHE A 125 15.35 -5.93 -9.17
CA PHE A 125 15.65 -6.65 -7.93
C PHE A 125 15.19 -8.11 -8.07
N GLN A 126 16.05 -9.08 -7.78
CA GLN A 126 15.75 -10.51 -7.85
C GLN A 126 16.12 -11.20 -6.54
N VAL A 127 15.17 -11.91 -5.95
CA VAL A 127 15.37 -12.66 -4.71
C VAL A 127 14.69 -14.02 -4.86
N GLU A 128 15.34 -15.05 -4.33
CA GLU A 128 14.77 -16.37 -4.16
C GLU A 128 14.35 -16.55 -2.70
N VAL A 129 13.14 -17.08 -2.51
CA VAL A 129 12.52 -17.31 -1.20
C VAL A 129 11.80 -18.66 -1.27
N PRO A 130 11.91 -19.50 -0.22
CA PRO A 130 11.15 -20.74 -0.15
C PRO A 130 9.63 -20.53 -0.21
N ASP A 131 8.89 -21.50 -0.73
CA ASP A 131 7.42 -21.44 -0.85
C ASP A 131 6.73 -21.44 0.52
N ASP A 132 7.34 -22.06 1.52
CA ASP A 132 6.88 -22.11 2.91
C ASP A 132 7.41 -20.94 3.76
N ALA A 133 8.07 -19.96 3.12
CA ALA A 133 8.61 -18.82 3.84
C ALA A 133 7.48 -18.00 4.47
N PRO A 134 7.60 -17.63 5.76
CA PRO A 134 6.51 -17.00 6.51
C PRO A 134 6.41 -15.49 6.21
N TRP A 135 6.70 -15.05 4.97
CA TRP A 135 6.75 -13.64 4.62
C TRP A 135 5.43 -13.19 4.00
N ASN A 136 4.74 -12.28 4.67
CA ASN A 136 3.63 -11.56 4.04
C ASN A 136 4.15 -10.55 3.03
N GLU A 137 5.29 -9.95 3.36
CA GLU A 137 5.84 -8.85 2.59
C GLU A 137 7.34 -9.00 2.38
N ILE A 138 7.76 -8.81 1.13
CA ILE A 138 9.17 -8.78 0.72
C ILE A 138 9.42 -7.46 0.01
N ARG A 139 10.22 -6.59 0.63
CA ARG A 139 10.46 -5.25 0.10
C ARG A 139 11.93 -4.91 0.01
N VAL A 140 12.31 -4.20 -1.04
CA VAL A 140 13.60 -3.51 -1.15
C VAL A 140 13.42 -2.00 -1.01
N THR A 141 14.28 -1.40 -0.20
CA THR A 141 14.45 0.05 -0.09
C THR A 141 15.92 0.41 -0.25
N PHE A 142 16.15 1.60 -0.78
CA PHE A 142 17.49 2.13 -0.99
C PHE A 142 17.76 3.30 -0.06
N LEU A 143 18.99 3.36 0.41
CA LEU A 143 19.53 4.45 1.20
C LEU A 143 20.73 5.05 0.46
N GLU A 144 20.72 6.35 0.21
CA GLU A 144 21.90 7.03 -0.33
C GLU A 144 22.84 7.48 0.79
N THR A 145 24.13 7.64 0.47
CA THR A 145 25.13 8.18 1.42
C THR A 145 24.65 9.52 1.99
N GLY A 146 24.57 9.58 3.32
CA GLY A 146 24.12 10.77 4.06
C GLY A 146 22.64 10.77 4.42
N GLU A 147 21.84 9.83 3.91
CA GLU A 147 20.46 9.66 4.35
C GLU A 147 20.40 8.96 5.73
N SER A 148 19.45 9.39 6.57
CA SER A 148 19.12 8.68 7.82
C SER A 148 18.10 7.56 7.54
N LEU A 149 18.00 6.56 8.41
CA LEU A 149 16.93 5.55 8.29
C LEU A 149 15.54 6.12 8.58
N LEU A 150 15.42 6.92 9.63
CA LEU A 150 14.14 7.39 10.18
C LEU A 150 14.15 8.91 10.43
N GLY A 151 12.98 9.46 10.74
CA GLY A 151 12.78 10.87 11.06
C GLY A 151 12.55 11.75 9.82
N GLU A 152 12.47 13.07 10.04
CA GLU A 152 12.18 14.05 8.98
C GLU A 152 13.28 14.12 7.91
N GLY A 153 14.53 13.86 8.28
CA GLY A 153 15.68 13.69 7.38
C GLY A 153 15.95 12.23 6.96
N GLY A 154 15.02 11.32 7.27
CA GLY A 154 15.13 9.90 6.91
C GLY A 154 14.85 9.65 5.43
N SER A 155 15.36 8.55 4.90
CA SER A 155 15.16 8.10 3.52
C SER A 155 13.70 8.17 3.15
N ARG A 156 13.43 8.85 2.03
CA ARG A 156 12.06 8.96 1.52
C ARG A 156 11.47 7.57 1.21
N HIS A 157 12.30 6.65 0.71
CA HIS A 157 11.85 5.31 0.33
C HIS A 157 11.49 4.47 1.55
N LEU A 158 12.37 4.44 2.56
CA LEU A 158 12.10 3.71 3.79
C LEU A 158 10.91 4.32 4.55
N ASN A 159 10.82 5.65 4.63
CA ASN A 159 9.67 6.32 5.24
C ASN A 159 8.35 6.03 4.48
N THR A 160 8.36 6.04 3.14
CA THR A 160 7.17 5.67 2.36
C THR A 160 6.81 4.20 2.57
N PHE A 161 7.80 3.30 2.64
CA PHE A 161 7.52 1.92 2.97
C PHE A 161 6.87 1.80 4.36
N LEU A 162 7.56 2.25 5.41
CA LEU A 162 7.14 2.04 6.80
C LEU A 162 5.79 2.68 7.13
N TYR A 163 5.53 3.89 6.63
CA TYR A 163 4.36 4.68 7.05
C TYR A 163 3.20 4.67 6.06
N ASP A 164 3.38 4.15 4.84
CA ASP A 164 2.33 4.19 3.81
C ASP A 164 2.15 2.84 3.10
N THR A 165 3.24 2.23 2.62
CA THR A 165 3.14 0.95 1.89
C THR A 165 2.90 -0.22 2.82
N LEU A 166 3.67 -0.37 3.89
CA LEU A 166 3.53 -1.47 4.83
C LEU A 166 2.12 -1.58 5.42
N PRO A 167 1.52 -0.53 6.03
CA PRO A 167 0.15 -0.64 6.55
C PRO A 167 -0.89 -0.92 5.46
N HIS A 168 -0.62 -0.58 4.19
CA HIS A 168 -1.47 -0.92 3.05
C HIS A 168 -1.38 -2.43 2.74
N GLU A 169 -0.16 -2.98 2.62
CA GLU A 169 0.03 -4.41 2.34
C GLU A 169 -0.49 -5.29 3.50
N LEU A 170 -0.28 -4.88 4.75
CA LEU A 170 -0.89 -5.55 5.91
C LEU A 170 -2.42 -5.51 5.87
N GLY A 171 -3.00 -4.46 5.28
CA GLY A 171 -4.43 -4.41 4.99
C GLY A 171 -4.87 -5.50 4.00
N HIS A 172 -4.05 -5.77 2.98
CA HIS A 172 -4.31 -6.89 2.08
C HIS A 172 -4.22 -8.23 2.80
N ASP A 173 -3.29 -8.43 3.73
CA ASP A 173 -3.21 -9.68 4.51
C ASP A 173 -4.50 -9.92 5.32
N VAL A 174 -5.01 -8.87 5.98
CA VAL A 174 -6.30 -8.92 6.69
C VAL A 174 -7.44 -9.30 5.74
N LEU A 175 -7.48 -8.74 4.53
CA LEU A 175 -8.54 -9.01 3.57
C LEU A 175 -8.39 -10.37 2.86
N ALA A 176 -7.17 -10.83 2.59
CA ALA A 176 -6.87 -12.09 1.90
C ALA A 176 -7.22 -13.31 2.76
N SER A 177 -7.16 -13.17 4.08
CA SER A 177 -7.65 -14.19 5.01
C SER A 177 -9.18 -14.40 4.93
N ARG A 178 -9.91 -13.61 4.13
CA ARG A 178 -11.36 -13.70 3.96
C ARG A 178 -11.76 -14.51 2.73
N PRO A 179 -12.25 -15.74 2.90
CA PRO A 179 -12.86 -16.49 1.80
C PRO A 179 -14.16 -15.84 1.28
N THR A 180 -14.74 -14.92 2.08
CA THR A 180 -15.96 -14.21 1.73
C THR A 180 -15.70 -13.07 0.75
N LEU A 181 -14.54 -12.40 0.72
CA LEU A 181 -14.34 -11.30 -0.23
C LEU A 181 -13.88 -11.84 -1.60
N ARG A 182 -14.76 -11.84 -2.60
CA ARG A 182 -14.41 -12.31 -3.94
C ARG A 182 -13.62 -11.23 -4.67
N HIS A 183 -12.33 -11.47 -4.92
CA HIS A 183 -11.58 -10.69 -5.89
C HIS A 183 -12.27 -10.74 -7.25
N ASP A 184 -12.24 -9.63 -7.98
CA ASP A 184 -12.81 -9.54 -9.31
C ASP A 184 -12.25 -10.66 -10.20
N GLY A 185 -13.09 -11.65 -10.49
CA GLY A 185 -12.77 -12.71 -11.44
C GLY A 185 -12.95 -12.20 -12.86
N HIS A 186 -12.19 -12.75 -13.82
CA HIS A 186 -12.39 -12.46 -15.23
C HIS A 186 -13.87 -12.72 -15.62
N GLY A 187 -14.62 -11.66 -15.93
CA GLY A 187 -15.92 -11.74 -16.61
C GLY A 187 -17.24 -11.58 -15.82
N GLN A 188 -17.28 -11.22 -14.53
CA GLN A 188 -18.54 -10.86 -13.79
C GLN A 188 -18.26 -10.00 -12.54
N PRO A 189 -19.14 -9.09 -12.02
CA PRO A 189 -20.36 -8.41 -12.52
C PRO A 189 -20.08 -6.88 -12.75
N PRO A 190 -21.03 -5.96 -13.04
CA PRO A 190 -20.69 -4.59 -13.52
C PRO A 190 -20.06 -3.67 -12.45
N ARG A 191 -20.01 -4.10 -11.19
CA ARG A 191 -19.40 -3.40 -10.06
C ARG A 191 -18.47 -4.35 -9.32
N GLY A 192 -17.17 -4.04 -9.29
CA GLY A 192 -16.11 -4.86 -8.70
C GLY A 192 -15.95 -4.64 -7.20
N THR A 193 -15.13 -5.48 -6.55
CA THR A 193 -14.77 -5.37 -5.12
C THR A 193 -13.48 -4.59 -4.90
N ARG A 194 -12.70 -4.35 -5.97
CA ARG A 194 -11.39 -3.72 -5.88
C ARG A 194 -11.40 -2.36 -5.20
N TRP A 195 -12.37 -1.50 -5.48
CA TRP A 195 -12.47 -0.19 -4.81
C TRP A 195 -12.58 -0.30 -3.29
N PHE A 196 -13.27 -1.33 -2.79
CA PHE A 196 -13.41 -1.54 -1.36
C PHE A 196 -12.12 -2.10 -0.76
N ILE A 197 -11.49 -3.06 -1.45
CA ILE A 197 -10.22 -3.68 -1.03
C ILE A 197 -9.13 -2.61 -0.93
N GLU A 198 -8.88 -1.92 -2.04
CA GLU A 198 -7.83 -0.91 -2.16
C GLU A 198 -8.17 0.31 -1.28
N GLY A 199 -9.45 0.67 -1.18
CA GLY A 199 -9.93 1.74 -0.31
C GLY A 199 -9.70 1.45 1.17
N THR A 200 -9.97 0.23 1.62
CA THR A 200 -9.69 -0.22 3.00
C THR A 200 -8.19 -0.17 3.30
N CYS A 201 -7.37 -0.69 2.39
CA CYS A 201 -5.90 -0.67 2.55
C CYS A 201 -5.35 0.77 2.56
N GLU A 202 -5.90 1.67 1.74
CA GLU A 202 -5.56 3.10 1.77
C GLU A 202 -6.04 3.79 3.07
N VAL A 203 -7.21 3.44 3.61
CA VAL A 203 -7.71 3.98 4.89
C VAL A 203 -6.76 3.61 6.03
N LEU A 204 -6.36 2.33 6.11
CA LEU A 204 -5.42 1.84 7.12
C LEU A 204 -4.06 2.54 7.00
N ALA A 205 -3.51 2.61 5.78
CA ALA A 205 -2.24 3.27 5.54
C ALA A 205 -2.24 4.74 5.94
N LYS A 206 -3.29 5.48 5.60
CA LYS A 206 -3.34 6.94 5.81
C LYS A 206 -3.67 7.25 7.27
N GLY A 207 -4.44 6.39 7.94
CA GLY A 207 -4.63 6.42 9.38
C GLY A 207 -3.32 6.25 10.13
N PHE A 208 -2.54 5.20 9.80
CA PHE A 208 -1.24 4.96 10.43
C PHE A 208 -0.25 6.09 10.16
N ALA A 209 -0.12 6.50 8.89
CA ALA A 209 0.75 7.61 8.50
C ALA A 209 0.41 8.88 9.26
N HIS A 210 -0.88 9.19 9.43
CA HIS A 210 -1.31 10.39 10.12
C HIS A 210 -0.93 10.35 11.61
N ALA A 211 -1.14 9.21 12.28
CA ALA A 211 -0.83 9.04 13.69
C ALA A 211 0.68 9.08 13.99
N GLU A 212 1.50 8.54 13.08
CA GLU A 212 2.92 8.28 13.36
C GLU A 212 3.88 9.24 12.64
N ASN A 213 3.52 9.75 11.46
CA ASN A 213 4.39 10.58 10.64
C ASN A 213 3.60 11.54 9.72
N PRO A 214 3.18 12.72 10.22
CA PRO A 214 2.38 13.68 9.45
C PRO A 214 3.01 14.13 8.12
N THR A 215 4.35 14.07 8.03
CA THR A 215 5.08 14.40 6.81
C THR A 215 4.99 13.27 5.77
N ALA A 216 5.02 12.00 6.18
CA ALA A 216 4.70 10.87 5.31
C ALA A 216 3.22 10.89 4.87
N TRP A 217 2.30 11.18 5.79
CA TRP A 217 0.87 11.30 5.50
C TRP A 217 0.56 12.34 4.42
N ARG A 218 1.08 13.58 4.56
CA ARG A 218 0.89 14.63 3.55
C ARG A 218 1.40 14.22 2.17
N ARG A 219 2.53 13.50 2.11
CA ARG A 219 3.07 12.97 0.84
C ARG A 219 2.18 11.88 0.25
N ALA A 220 1.65 10.98 1.07
CA ALA A 220 0.73 9.93 0.63
C ALA A 220 -0.54 10.53 0.01
N LEU A 221 -1.16 11.51 0.69
CA LEU A 221 -2.32 12.23 0.16
C LEU A 221 -2.01 12.95 -1.16
N ALA A 222 -0.86 13.61 -1.25
CA ALA A 222 -0.44 14.29 -2.48
C ALA A 222 -0.22 13.30 -3.64
N ARG A 223 0.36 12.12 -3.37
CA ARG A 223 0.58 11.06 -4.38
C ARG A 223 -0.73 10.54 -4.95
N ARG A 224 -1.74 10.35 -4.10
CA ARG A 224 -3.10 9.93 -4.47
C ARG A 224 -3.97 11.07 -4.98
N ARG A 225 -3.43 12.30 -5.03
CA ARG A 225 -4.12 13.51 -5.53
C ARG A 225 -5.47 13.74 -4.90
N ILE A 226 -5.63 13.31 -3.64
CA ILE A 226 -6.86 13.37 -2.85
C ILE A 226 -7.49 14.77 -2.92
N GLN A 227 -6.68 15.80 -2.73
CA GLN A 227 -7.11 17.22 -2.75
C GLN A 227 -7.63 17.71 -4.11
N THR A 228 -7.38 16.97 -5.19
CA THR A 228 -7.73 17.36 -6.56
C THR A 228 -8.66 16.36 -7.25
N LEU A 229 -9.19 15.36 -6.55
CA LEU A 229 -10.11 14.35 -7.11
C LEU A 229 -11.34 15.00 -7.78
N HIS A 230 -11.90 16.04 -7.17
CA HIS A 230 -13.02 16.82 -7.71
C HIS A 230 -12.78 17.40 -9.11
N ARG A 231 -11.52 17.53 -9.54
CA ARG A 231 -11.17 18.03 -10.88
C ARG A 231 -11.32 16.96 -11.98
N ARG A 232 -11.63 15.72 -11.60
CA ARG A 232 -11.79 14.56 -12.50
C ARG A 232 -13.03 13.74 -12.13
N PRO A 233 -14.23 14.35 -12.18
CA PRO A 233 -15.46 13.68 -11.74
C PRO A 233 -15.81 12.45 -12.58
N TRP A 234 -15.38 12.39 -13.84
CA TRP A 234 -15.60 11.22 -14.71
C TRP A 234 -14.89 9.94 -14.21
N GLN A 235 -13.87 10.04 -13.36
CA GLN A 235 -13.21 8.87 -12.76
C GLN A 235 -13.98 8.30 -11.57
N ALA A 236 -14.94 9.06 -11.04
CA ALA A 236 -15.73 8.64 -9.89
C ALA A 236 -16.57 7.41 -10.23
N ASP A 237 -17.13 7.34 -11.44
CA ASP A 237 -17.87 6.18 -11.93
C ASP A 237 -16.95 5.00 -12.32
N LEU A 238 -15.71 5.29 -12.71
CA LEU A 238 -14.72 4.27 -13.07
C LEU A 238 -14.25 3.46 -11.87
N VAL A 239 -14.34 4.01 -10.65
CA VAL A 239 -13.91 3.31 -9.44
C VAL A 239 -14.68 2.00 -9.23
N PHE A 240 -15.96 1.97 -9.59
CA PHE A 240 -16.81 0.79 -9.41
C PHE A 240 -16.60 -0.25 -10.50
N SER A 241 -16.10 0.14 -11.66
CA SER A 241 -15.73 -0.79 -12.74
C SER A 241 -14.24 -1.13 -12.75
N TRP A 242 -13.46 -0.63 -11.77
CA TRP A 242 -12.02 -0.85 -11.70
C TRP A 242 -11.70 -2.34 -11.56
N SER A 243 -11.00 -2.89 -12.55
CA SER A 243 -10.57 -4.29 -12.56
C SER A 243 -9.14 -4.40 -13.08
N PRO A 244 -8.50 -5.58 -12.95
CA PRO A 244 -7.22 -5.83 -13.61
C PRO A 244 -7.29 -5.69 -15.14
N ASP A 245 -8.45 -5.98 -15.73
CA ASP A 245 -8.64 -6.08 -17.18
C ASP A 245 -8.78 -4.72 -17.88
N ASN A 246 -9.16 -3.66 -17.16
CA ASN A 246 -9.26 -2.31 -17.72
C ASN A 246 -8.01 -1.43 -17.53
N ALA A 247 -6.88 -2.06 -17.14
CA ALA A 247 -5.51 -1.55 -17.09
C ALA A 247 -5.36 -0.02 -17.27
N PRO A 248 -5.78 0.77 -16.27
CA PRO A 248 -5.72 2.23 -16.35
C PRO A 248 -4.28 2.72 -16.53
N SER A 249 -4.09 3.93 -17.05
CA SER A 249 -2.77 4.55 -17.00
C SER A 249 -2.32 4.67 -15.53
N ALA A 250 -1.02 4.66 -15.24
CA ALA A 250 -0.52 4.80 -13.85
C ALA A 250 -1.06 6.05 -13.13
N GLN A 251 -1.39 7.10 -13.91
CA GLN A 251 -2.05 8.29 -13.38
C GLN A 251 -3.48 7.95 -12.99
N ASP A 252 -4.26 7.37 -13.89
CA ASP A 252 -5.66 7.01 -13.63
C ASP A 252 -5.77 6.00 -12.49
N GLU A 253 -4.86 5.03 -12.40
CA GLU A 253 -4.79 4.09 -11.29
C GLU A 253 -4.61 4.82 -9.96
N SER A 254 -3.69 5.78 -9.87
CA SER A 254 -3.50 6.57 -8.64
C SER A 254 -4.74 7.40 -8.26
N ASP A 255 -5.53 7.85 -9.24
CA ASP A 255 -6.82 8.50 -8.96
C ASP A 255 -7.86 7.50 -8.42
N LEU A 256 -7.91 6.27 -8.95
CA LEU A 256 -8.81 5.22 -8.49
C LEU A 256 -8.53 4.82 -7.04
N TYR A 257 -7.24 4.71 -6.64
CA TYR A 257 -6.87 4.58 -5.23
C TYR A 257 -7.39 5.76 -4.40
N GLY A 258 -7.29 6.98 -4.92
CA GLY A 258 -7.75 8.17 -4.22
C GLY A 258 -9.25 8.20 -4.00
N TRP A 259 -10.02 7.84 -5.03
CA TRP A 259 -11.48 7.69 -4.94
C TRP A 259 -11.89 6.56 -3.99
N SER A 260 -11.23 5.41 -4.10
CA SER A 260 -11.43 4.25 -3.21
C SER A 260 -11.20 4.63 -1.74
N TYR A 261 -10.09 5.33 -1.45
CA TYR A 261 -9.81 5.88 -0.13
C TYR A 261 -10.92 6.80 0.35
N ALA A 262 -11.35 7.76 -0.48
CA ALA A 262 -12.36 8.74 -0.08
C ALA A 262 -13.72 8.08 0.24
N LEU A 263 -14.13 7.09 -0.57
CA LEU A 263 -15.35 6.31 -0.36
C LEU A 263 -15.29 5.49 0.94
N VAL A 264 -14.27 4.64 1.08
CA VAL A 264 -14.16 3.76 2.26
C VAL A 264 -13.92 4.58 3.52
N LYS A 265 -13.19 5.70 3.46
CA LYS A 265 -13.09 6.66 4.57
C LYS A 265 -14.47 7.18 4.98
N ASN A 266 -15.25 7.66 4.02
CA ASN A 266 -16.57 8.22 4.30
C ASN A 266 -17.54 7.18 4.90
N TRP A 267 -17.45 5.94 4.43
CA TRP A 267 -18.19 4.81 4.98
C TRP A 267 -17.74 4.49 6.41
N THR A 268 -16.43 4.32 6.63
CA THR A 268 -15.88 3.92 7.94
C THR A 268 -16.00 4.99 9.03
N GLU A 269 -16.20 6.26 8.67
CA GLU A 269 -16.59 7.33 9.60
C GLU A 269 -18.03 7.20 10.11
N ARG A 270 -18.90 6.52 9.36
CA ARG A 270 -20.31 6.27 9.71
C ARG A 270 -20.50 4.92 10.38
N TYR A 271 -19.74 3.92 9.93
CA TYR A 271 -19.83 2.55 10.43
C TYR A 271 -18.41 2.00 10.63
N PRO A 272 -17.97 1.71 11.87
CA PRO A 272 -16.58 1.34 12.14
C PRO A 272 -16.10 0.16 11.28
N LEU A 273 -14.87 0.27 10.77
CA LEU A 273 -14.25 -0.81 9.98
C LEU A 273 -14.27 -2.19 10.68
N PRO A 274 -13.92 -2.35 11.97
CA PRO A 274 -13.94 -3.69 12.58
C PRO A 274 -15.35 -4.30 12.60
N ASP A 275 -16.38 -3.47 12.84
CA ASP A 275 -17.77 -3.91 12.82
C ASP A 275 -18.22 -4.27 11.40
N LEU A 276 -17.80 -3.49 10.40
CA LEU A 276 -18.10 -3.77 8.99
C LEU A 276 -17.54 -5.12 8.57
N LEU A 277 -16.30 -5.37 8.96
CA LEU A 277 -15.58 -6.59 8.67
C LEU A 277 -16.18 -7.79 9.39
N ALA A 278 -16.61 -7.64 10.66
CA ALA A 278 -17.34 -8.68 11.38
C ALA A 278 -18.68 -9.00 10.73
N LEU A 279 -19.44 -7.99 10.32
CA LEU A 279 -20.74 -8.15 9.64
C LEU A 279 -20.60 -8.90 8.31
N MET A 280 -19.52 -8.66 7.55
CA MET A 280 -19.22 -9.40 6.32
C MET A 280 -18.96 -10.89 6.58
N GLU A 281 -18.34 -11.22 7.72
CA GLU A 281 -18.05 -12.60 8.11
C GLU A 281 -19.31 -13.32 8.62
N GLU A 282 -20.11 -12.66 9.45
CA GLU A 282 -21.36 -13.21 10.01
C GLU A 282 -22.37 -13.62 8.95
N ARG A 283 -22.44 -12.88 7.83
CA ARG A 283 -23.38 -13.18 6.74
C ARG A 283 -23.10 -14.50 6.04
N GLY A 284 -21.87 -14.98 6.10
CA GLY A 284 -21.42 -16.17 5.38
C GLY A 284 -21.51 -16.02 3.86
N GLY A 285 -20.70 -16.79 3.14
CA GLY A 285 -20.70 -16.77 1.66
C GLY A 285 -19.90 -15.61 1.05
N GLY A 286 -19.73 -15.64 -0.27
CA GLY A 286 -18.91 -14.68 -1.00
C GLY A 286 -19.60 -13.32 -1.18
N VAL A 287 -19.04 -12.25 -0.63
CA VAL A 287 -19.30 -10.83 -0.87
C VAL A 287 -18.68 -10.40 -2.21
N GLY A 288 -19.54 -10.13 -3.19
CA GLY A 288 -19.20 -9.44 -4.44
C GLY A 288 -19.54 -7.94 -4.39
N GLY A 289 -19.35 -7.22 -5.51
CA GLY A 289 -19.59 -5.77 -5.56
C GLY A 289 -21.03 -5.35 -5.24
N ARG A 290 -22.02 -6.12 -5.71
CA ARG A 290 -23.44 -5.86 -5.37
C ARG A 290 -23.72 -6.04 -3.88
N ASP A 291 -23.09 -7.02 -3.24
CA ASP A 291 -23.24 -7.26 -1.80
C ASP A 291 -22.62 -6.12 -0.99
N LEU A 292 -21.49 -5.55 -1.46
CA LEU A 292 -20.89 -4.35 -0.85
C LEU A 292 -21.82 -3.14 -0.93
N GLU A 293 -22.53 -2.94 -2.05
CA GLU A 293 -23.51 -1.85 -2.18
C GLU A 293 -24.69 -2.02 -1.23
N LEU A 294 -25.23 -3.24 -1.14
CA LEU A 294 -26.30 -3.55 -0.19
C LEU A 294 -25.83 -3.31 1.25
N LEU A 295 -24.62 -3.76 1.57
CA LEU A 295 -24.03 -3.57 2.90
C LEU A 295 -23.81 -2.09 3.22
N LEU A 296 -23.35 -1.31 2.25
CA LEU A 296 -23.21 0.15 2.37
C LEU A 296 -24.55 0.80 2.66
N ARG A 297 -25.60 0.46 1.89
CA ARG A 297 -26.94 1.00 2.09
C ARG A 297 -27.52 0.60 3.45
N GLU A 298 -27.32 -0.63 3.89
CA GLU A 298 -27.82 -1.09 5.18
C GLU A 298 -27.10 -0.45 6.36
N THR A 299 -25.78 -0.24 6.26
CA THR A 299 -24.97 0.31 7.36
C THR A 299 -24.99 1.84 7.43
N THR A 300 -25.28 2.52 6.32
CA THR A 300 -25.23 3.99 6.24
C THR A 300 -26.55 4.65 5.84
N GLY A 301 -27.49 3.91 5.26
CA GLY A 301 -28.71 4.46 4.65
C GLY A 301 -28.49 5.17 3.32
N LEU A 302 -27.27 5.15 2.77
CA LEU A 302 -26.90 5.87 1.54
C LEU A 302 -26.80 4.93 0.34
N GLU A 303 -27.05 5.46 -0.84
CA GLU A 303 -26.62 4.85 -2.09
C GLU A 303 -25.16 5.21 -2.38
N LEU A 304 -24.53 4.42 -3.24
CA LEU A 304 -23.11 4.55 -3.60
C LEU A 304 -22.76 5.94 -4.15
N GLU A 305 -23.62 6.48 -5.01
CA GLU A 305 -23.48 7.80 -5.62
C GLU A 305 -23.57 8.92 -4.57
N GLN A 306 -24.46 8.76 -3.58
CA GLN A 306 -24.59 9.71 -2.48
C GLN A 306 -23.35 9.71 -1.59
N LEU A 307 -22.77 8.52 -1.35
CA LEU A 307 -21.52 8.41 -0.61
C LEU A 307 -20.36 9.08 -1.35
N LEU A 308 -20.30 8.91 -2.68
CA LEU A 308 -19.30 9.51 -3.55
C LEU A 308 -19.36 11.04 -3.57
N GLU A 309 -20.57 11.61 -3.68
CA GLU A 309 -20.81 13.05 -3.58
C GLU A 309 -20.37 13.60 -2.22
N GLN A 310 -20.69 12.89 -1.13
CA GLN A 310 -20.30 13.30 0.22
C GLN A 310 -18.80 13.12 0.49
N ALA A 311 -18.15 12.13 -0.12
CA ALA A 311 -16.72 11.87 0.02
C ALA A 311 -15.90 13.07 -0.48
N LEU A 312 -16.32 13.73 -1.56
CA LEU A 312 -15.68 14.96 -2.05
C LEU A 312 -15.69 16.11 -1.04
N GLY A 313 -16.75 16.23 -0.23
CA GLY A 313 -16.86 17.23 0.82
C GLY A 313 -16.00 16.93 2.06
N ALA A 314 -15.77 15.64 2.36
CA ALA A 314 -15.02 15.17 3.52
C ALA A 314 -13.49 15.06 3.28
N VAL A 315 -13.07 15.10 2.01
CA VAL A 315 -11.67 14.97 1.57
C VAL A 315 -10.77 16.15 2.03
N GLY A 316 -11.36 17.21 2.60
CA GLY A 316 -10.64 18.37 3.15
C GLY A 316 -10.70 18.58 4.67
N THR A 317 -11.44 17.75 5.44
CA THR A 317 -11.86 18.12 6.81
C THR A 317 -11.15 17.40 7.95
N GLY A 318 -9.99 16.78 7.70
CA GLY A 318 -9.11 16.25 8.76
C GLY A 318 -8.89 14.72 8.71
N PRO A 319 -8.10 14.19 9.65
CA PRO A 319 -7.79 12.77 9.72
C PRO A 319 -9.02 11.91 10.07
N LEU A 320 -8.98 10.64 9.68
CA LEU A 320 -9.91 9.63 10.17
C LEU A 320 -9.79 9.53 11.70
N SER A 321 -10.92 9.63 12.39
CA SER A 321 -11.05 9.08 13.73
C SER A 321 -11.46 7.62 13.57
N LEU A 322 -10.48 6.75 13.31
CA LEU A 322 -10.72 5.31 13.44
C LEU A 322 -10.99 5.09 14.94
N ARG A 323 -12.25 4.83 15.29
CA ARG A 323 -12.59 4.37 16.63
C ARG A 323 -11.97 3.00 16.79
N LEU A 324 -10.77 2.96 17.36
CA LEU A 324 -10.14 1.72 17.77
C LEU A 324 -11.09 1.03 18.76
N ALA A 325 -11.27 -0.28 18.60
CA ALA A 325 -12.00 -1.06 19.60
C ALA A 325 -11.30 -0.86 20.98
N PRO A 326 -12.07 -0.71 22.08
CA PRO A 326 -11.52 -0.46 23.41
C PRO A 326 -10.61 -1.58 23.93
#